data_AF-A0A7C8MFB2-F1
#
_entry.id   AF-A0A7C8MFB2-F1
#
_cell.length_a   1.000
_cell.length_b   1.000
_cell.length_c   1.000
_cell.angle_alpha   90.00
_cell.angle_beta   90.00
_cell.angle_gamma   90.00
#
_symmetry.space_group_name_H-M   'P 1'
#
loop_
_entity.id
_entity.type
_entity.pdbx_description
1 polymer ?
#
loop_
_entity_poly.entity_id
_entity_poly.type
_entity_poly.pdbx_seq_one_letter_code
_entity_poly.pdbx_strand_id
1 'polypeptide(L)'
;MAIHDPIAPTDPRVIEEIRREYRLQQQYLHQQELRIYWNRAPAKLDAEFLRSFCDYTNQKGSFEFDARTLCNKLSIVYETQQETLIYPGGAICKAWYKHHEMHPRVDFGYYFGKYFEMQSCVPTTLPELMDMHRNLCNATAEIIDQAVEDERIEKRTFSEDCSARNYKLLPLCRALLVVLDQHLPEPLAADFRTAEDPTIYSLDKLSHHQTLVLVRTGDEHLLSAPVDFSPLAHLTLPLSRPDASGISAVRVSIATAVPFLARLQRREEAAFPHLYANAVSDVFRKPGLPWRGDGRLTHWHPASEDEFLQEVVKTEKYDWGEGWENFWVRNAMRRVERRMAGPGDWDDLGEELWTRRWV
;
A
#
# COMPACT_ATOMS: atom_id res chain seq x y z
N MET A 1 -33.47 24.46 -23.66
CA MET A 1 -32.13 24.11 -23.14
C MET A 1 -31.29 25.37 -23.18
N ALA A 2 -30.87 25.90 -22.04
CA ALA A 2 -29.94 27.01 -22.02
C ALA A 2 -28.57 26.47 -22.44
N ILE A 3 -27.99 27.03 -23.51
CA ILE A 3 -26.63 26.73 -23.91
C ILE A 3 -25.78 27.51 -22.90
N HIS A 4 -25.23 26.82 -21.90
CA HIS A 4 -24.22 27.42 -21.05
C HIS A 4 -22.98 27.68 -21.89
N ASP A 5 -22.45 28.90 -21.84
CA ASP A 5 -21.19 29.24 -22.50
C ASP A 5 -20.09 28.27 -22.02
N PRO A 6 -19.23 27.78 -22.93
CA PRO A 6 -18.15 26.88 -22.56
C PRO A 6 -17.25 27.56 -21.53
N ILE A 7 -17.03 26.87 -20.42
CA ILE A 7 -16.20 27.34 -19.33
C ILE A 7 -14.76 27.42 -19.85
N ALA A 8 -14.16 28.62 -19.84
CA ALA A 8 -12.78 28.79 -20.30
C ALA A 8 -11.80 28.10 -19.33
N PRO A 9 -10.84 27.28 -19.82
CA PRO A 9 -9.88 26.54 -19.01
C PRO A 9 -8.83 27.44 -18.35
N THR A 10 -8.87 28.74 -18.62
CA THR A 10 -8.04 29.77 -18.00
C THR A 10 -8.66 30.37 -16.74
N ASP A 11 -9.91 30.04 -16.41
CA ASP A 11 -10.52 30.45 -15.14
C ASP A 11 -9.78 29.77 -13.97
N PRO A 12 -9.27 30.52 -12.97
CA PRO A 12 -8.58 29.95 -11.81
C PRO A 12 -9.34 28.84 -11.09
N ARG A 13 -10.69 28.89 -11.05
CA ARG A 13 -11.51 27.85 -10.41
C ARG A 13 -11.48 26.55 -11.20
N VAL A 14 -11.43 26.65 -12.53
CA VAL A 14 -11.38 25.53 -13.45
C VAL A 14 -10.01 24.88 -13.42
N ILE A 15 -8.95 25.70 -13.36
CA ILE A 15 -7.58 25.22 -13.18
C ILE A 15 -7.44 24.41 -11.89
N GLU A 16 -7.99 24.90 -10.77
CA GLU A 16 -7.94 24.18 -9.50
C GLU A 16 -8.71 22.85 -9.58
N GLU A 17 -9.86 22.83 -10.26
CA GLU A 17 -10.65 21.61 -10.41
C GLU A 17 -9.98 20.58 -11.35
N ILE A 18 -9.28 21.05 -12.39
CA ILE A 18 -8.44 20.20 -13.26
C ILE A 18 -7.28 19.60 -12.45
N ARG A 19 -6.61 20.39 -11.61
CA ARG A 19 -5.56 19.90 -10.71
C ARG A 19 -6.11 18.90 -9.69
N ARG A 20 -7.31 19.13 -9.16
CA ARG A 20 -8.02 18.17 -8.31
C ARG A 20 -8.27 16.86 -9.05
N GLU A 21 -8.74 16.91 -10.30
CA GLU A 21 -8.96 15.71 -11.13
C GLU A 21 -7.66 14.95 -11.43
N TYR A 22 -6.56 15.65 -11.71
CA TYR A 22 -5.25 15.01 -11.84
C TYR A 22 -4.88 14.25 -10.57
N ARG A 23 -5.00 14.89 -9.41
CA ARG A 23 -4.72 14.27 -8.10
C ARG A 23 -5.60 13.04 -7.87
N LEU A 24 -6.90 13.13 -8.17
CA LEU A 24 -7.82 11.98 -8.08
C LEU A 24 -7.45 10.85 -9.04
N GLN A 25 -7.03 11.18 -10.26
CA GLN A 25 -6.59 10.18 -11.25
C GLN A 25 -5.28 9.52 -10.85
N GLN A 26 -4.30 10.28 -10.35
CA GLN A 26 -3.08 9.73 -9.80
C GLN A 26 -3.40 8.80 -8.62
N GLN A 27 -4.25 9.24 -7.68
CA GLN A 27 -4.72 8.38 -6.60
C GLN A 27 -5.35 7.09 -7.14
N TYR A 28 -6.19 7.16 -8.17
CA TYR A 28 -6.79 5.99 -8.79
C TYR A 28 -5.76 5.04 -9.41
N LEU A 29 -4.77 5.55 -10.13
CA LEU A 29 -3.73 4.71 -10.74
C LEU A 29 -2.89 4.01 -9.67
N HIS A 30 -2.48 4.73 -8.64
CA HIS A 30 -1.75 4.13 -7.53
C HIS A 30 -2.63 3.18 -6.70
N GLN A 31 -3.94 3.44 -6.58
CA GLN A 31 -4.90 2.48 -6.02
C GLN A 31 -4.98 1.22 -6.86
N GLN A 32 -4.93 1.30 -8.20
CA GLN A 32 -4.89 0.11 -9.06
C GLN A 32 -3.60 -0.67 -8.85
N GLU A 33 -2.46 0.01 -8.73
CA GLU A 33 -1.18 -0.64 -8.45
C GLU A 33 -1.16 -1.30 -7.08
N LEU A 34 -1.69 -0.64 -6.05
CA LEU A 34 -1.78 -1.20 -4.71
C LEU A 34 -2.82 -2.30 -4.63
N ARG A 35 -3.94 -2.16 -5.32
CA ARG A 35 -4.88 -3.25 -5.50
C ARG A 35 -4.20 -4.42 -6.17
N ILE A 36 -3.41 -4.22 -7.21
CA ILE A 36 -2.65 -5.30 -7.85
C ILE A 36 -1.60 -5.86 -6.88
N TYR A 37 -0.94 -5.02 -6.08
CA TYR A 37 0.06 -5.44 -5.09
C TYR A 37 -0.54 -6.32 -3.98
N TRP A 38 -1.75 -5.98 -3.54
CA TRP A 38 -2.50 -6.67 -2.48
C TRP A 38 -3.36 -7.83 -3.02
N ASN A 39 -3.88 -7.74 -4.24
CA ASN A 39 -4.67 -8.79 -4.91
C ASN A 39 -3.82 -9.80 -5.69
N ARG A 40 -2.56 -9.50 -5.99
CA ARG A 40 -1.58 -10.56 -6.29
C ARG A 40 -1.49 -11.36 -5.02
N ALA A 41 -2.10 -12.54 -5.07
CA ALA A 41 -2.46 -13.37 -3.94
C ALA A 41 -1.47 -13.22 -2.77
N PRO A 42 -1.96 -13.12 -1.51
CA PRO A 42 -1.13 -13.27 -0.32
C PRO A 42 0.06 -14.16 -0.61
N ALA A 43 1.27 -13.70 -0.25
CA ALA A 43 2.37 -14.64 -0.28
C ALA A 43 2.01 -15.75 0.71
N LYS A 44 1.78 -16.95 0.18
CA LYS A 44 1.37 -18.08 1.00
C LYS A 44 2.59 -18.52 1.77
N LEU A 45 2.55 -18.34 3.08
CA LEU A 45 3.49 -19.02 3.96
C LEU A 45 2.90 -20.39 4.18
N ASP A 46 3.46 -21.38 3.48
CA ASP A 46 3.19 -22.79 3.69
C ASP A 46 4.48 -23.50 4.14
N ALA A 47 4.36 -24.80 4.41
CA ALA A 47 5.49 -25.60 4.82
C ALA A 47 6.57 -25.71 3.72
N GLU A 48 6.21 -25.59 2.44
CA GLU A 48 7.18 -25.60 1.34
C GLU A 48 7.98 -24.32 1.29
N PHE A 49 7.33 -23.16 1.44
CA PHE A 49 7.99 -21.87 1.56
C PHE A 49 8.94 -21.88 2.75
N LEU A 50 8.49 -22.31 3.93
CA LEU A 50 9.33 -22.35 5.14
C LEU A 50 10.49 -23.34 5.00
N ARG A 51 10.26 -24.53 4.44
CA ARG A 51 11.35 -25.49 4.17
C ARG A 51 12.36 -24.90 3.20
N SER A 52 11.90 -24.30 2.11
CA SER A 52 12.78 -23.72 1.10
C SER A 52 13.56 -22.53 1.64
N PHE A 53 12.94 -21.75 2.53
CA PHE A 53 13.58 -20.68 3.27
C PHE A 53 14.65 -21.22 4.24
N CYS A 54 14.34 -22.26 5.01
CA CYS A 54 15.31 -22.95 5.87
C CYS A 54 16.48 -23.52 5.06
N ASP A 55 16.21 -24.14 3.90
CA ASP A 55 17.22 -24.70 3.01
C ASP A 55 18.13 -23.61 2.41
N TYR A 56 17.59 -22.41 2.15
CA TYR A 56 18.37 -21.23 1.79
C TYR A 56 19.33 -20.84 2.92
N THR A 57 18.83 -20.68 4.14
CA THR A 57 19.66 -20.30 5.31
C THR A 57 20.74 -21.34 5.66
N ASN A 58 20.54 -22.61 5.28
CA ASN A 58 21.46 -23.72 5.58
C ASN A 58 22.45 -24.06 4.44
N GLN A 59 22.50 -23.28 3.35
CA GLN A 59 23.40 -23.42 2.19
C GLN A 59 23.32 -24.76 1.43
N LYS A 60 22.46 -24.81 0.38
CA LYS A 60 22.70 -25.49 -0.94
C LYS A 60 21.50 -25.46 -1.91
N GLY A 61 20.51 -24.60 -1.69
CA GLY A 61 19.29 -24.56 -2.53
C GLY A 61 19.30 -23.48 -3.62
N SER A 62 18.66 -23.79 -4.76
CA SER A 62 18.33 -22.83 -5.83
C SER A 62 17.13 -21.94 -5.52
N PHE A 63 16.63 -21.96 -4.27
CA PHE A 63 15.39 -21.26 -3.92
C PHE A 63 15.55 -19.73 -4.05
N GLU A 64 14.67 -19.14 -4.83
CA GLU A 64 14.57 -17.70 -5.04
C GLU A 64 13.61 -17.13 -3.98
N PHE A 65 14.08 -17.01 -2.74
CA PHE A 65 13.40 -16.12 -1.80
C PHE A 65 13.56 -14.69 -2.32
N ASP A 66 12.45 -14.10 -2.77
CA ASP A 66 12.44 -12.73 -3.24
C ASP A 66 12.54 -11.77 -2.06
N ALA A 67 13.77 -11.45 -1.65
CA ALA A 67 14.07 -10.54 -0.54
C ALA A 67 13.42 -9.15 -0.72
N ARG A 68 13.13 -8.72 -1.95
CA ARG A 68 12.43 -7.46 -2.25
C ARG A 68 11.06 -7.40 -1.59
N THR A 69 10.47 -8.56 -1.29
CA THR A 69 9.17 -8.71 -0.66
C THR A 69 9.10 -8.02 0.71
N LEU A 70 10.21 -8.02 1.47
CA LEU A 70 10.29 -7.41 2.80
C LEU A 70 10.97 -6.04 2.82
N CYS A 71 11.62 -5.68 1.71
CA CYS A 71 12.32 -4.42 1.58
C CYS A 71 11.35 -3.24 1.48
N ASN A 72 11.77 -2.11 2.03
CA ASN A 72 11.04 -0.85 2.03
C ASN A 72 9.65 -0.96 2.67
N LYS A 73 9.41 -1.99 3.49
CA LYS A 73 8.17 -2.18 4.25
C LYS A 73 8.34 -1.68 5.67
N LEU A 74 7.29 -1.14 6.27
CA LEU A 74 7.31 -0.77 7.69
C LEU A 74 7.13 -1.97 8.61
N SER A 75 6.42 -2.99 8.14
CA SER A 75 6.14 -4.21 8.88
C SER A 75 5.71 -5.31 7.91
N ILE A 76 5.57 -6.51 8.44
CA ILE A 76 4.89 -7.63 7.80
C ILE A 76 3.51 -7.79 8.44
N VAL A 77 2.50 -8.08 7.61
CA VAL A 77 1.12 -8.39 8.03
C VAL A 77 0.89 -9.89 7.85
N TYR A 78 0.67 -10.58 8.95
CA TYR A 78 0.38 -12.01 8.98
C TYR A 78 -1.11 -12.26 9.18
N GLU A 79 -1.71 -13.10 8.35
CA GLU A 79 -3.04 -13.63 8.55
C GLU A 79 -2.95 -15.08 9.04
N THR A 80 -3.37 -15.33 10.28
CA THR A 80 -3.25 -16.66 10.92
C THR A 80 -4.49 -17.53 10.79
N GLN A 81 -5.55 -17.07 10.13
CA GLN A 81 -6.83 -17.77 10.02
C GLN A 81 -7.27 -17.81 8.55
N GLN A 82 -7.81 -18.95 8.10
CA GLN A 82 -8.00 -19.27 6.67
C GLN A 82 -9.33 -18.78 6.07
N GLU A 83 -10.15 -18.02 6.80
CA GLU A 83 -11.53 -17.73 6.40
C GLU A 83 -11.88 -16.23 6.39
N THR A 84 -11.02 -15.35 5.87
CA THR A 84 -11.53 -14.04 5.43
C THR A 84 -12.35 -14.16 4.16
N LEU A 85 -13.61 -13.77 4.24
CA LEU A 85 -14.38 -13.39 3.04
C LEU A 85 -14.03 -11.99 2.54
N ILE A 86 -13.46 -11.12 3.40
CA ILE A 86 -13.14 -9.73 3.06
C ILE A 86 -11.69 -9.41 3.42
N TYR A 87 -10.93 -9.11 2.38
CA TYR A 87 -9.51 -8.82 2.46
C TYR A 87 -9.25 -7.41 3.05
N PRO A 88 -8.43 -7.26 4.10
CA PRO A 88 -8.23 -5.97 4.80
C PRO A 88 -7.39 -4.96 4.01
N GLY A 89 -6.76 -5.40 2.91
CA GLY A 89 -5.81 -4.59 2.14
C GLY A 89 -6.40 -3.26 1.65
N GLY A 90 -7.67 -3.24 1.24
CA GLY A 90 -8.35 -2.01 0.82
C GLY A 90 -8.49 -1.01 1.95
N ALA A 91 -8.93 -1.46 3.12
CA ALA A 91 -9.08 -0.62 4.32
C ALA A 91 -7.73 -0.08 4.81
N ILE A 92 -6.70 -0.92 4.83
CA ILE A 92 -5.32 -0.51 5.16
C ILE A 92 -4.82 0.55 4.17
N CYS A 93 -5.03 0.32 2.86
CA CYS A 93 -4.63 1.24 1.80
C CYS A 93 -5.31 2.60 1.92
N LYS A 94 -6.65 2.61 2.07
CA LYS A 94 -7.39 3.87 2.24
C LYS A 94 -6.91 4.64 3.46
N ALA A 95 -6.74 3.96 4.60
CA ALA A 95 -6.25 4.58 5.83
C ALA A 95 -4.81 5.12 5.68
N TRP A 96 -3.95 4.39 4.97
CA TRP A 96 -2.57 4.79 4.68
C TRP A 96 -2.53 6.08 3.86
N TYR A 97 -3.28 6.13 2.75
CA TYR A 97 -3.35 7.31 1.90
C TYR A 97 -3.84 8.54 2.64
N LYS A 98 -4.94 8.39 3.39
CA LYS A 98 -5.52 9.48 4.18
C LYS A 98 -4.48 10.07 5.14
N HIS A 99 -3.64 9.23 5.73
CA HIS A 99 -2.60 9.72 6.64
C HIS A 99 -1.52 10.51 5.89
N HIS A 100 -1.13 10.09 4.68
CA HIS A 100 -0.12 10.75 3.85
C HIS A 100 -0.69 11.85 2.94
N GLU A 101 -1.80 12.49 3.34
CA GLU A 101 -2.43 13.57 2.57
C GLU A 101 -2.71 13.17 1.11
N MET A 102 -2.99 11.88 0.90
CA MET A 102 -3.21 11.24 -0.40
C MET A 102 -1.98 11.19 -1.33
N HIS A 103 -0.78 11.46 -0.81
CA HIS A 103 0.50 11.39 -1.52
C HIS A 103 1.50 10.49 -0.79
N PRO A 104 1.17 9.21 -0.49
CA PRO A 104 2.14 8.31 0.09
C PRO A 104 3.24 8.01 -0.92
N ARG A 105 4.48 7.92 -0.43
CA ARG A 105 5.60 7.48 -1.25
C ARG A 105 5.54 5.97 -1.41
N VAL A 106 5.16 5.50 -2.59
CA VAL A 106 5.01 4.07 -2.89
C VAL A 106 6.09 3.47 -3.79
N ASP A 107 6.96 4.32 -4.33
CA ASP A 107 8.06 3.93 -5.22
C ASP A 107 8.95 2.86 -4.59
N PHE A 108 9.54 1.98 -5.40
CA PHE A 108 10.44 0.90 -4.96
C PHE A 108 9.86 0.02 -3.84
N GLY A 109 8.53 -0.06 -3.75
CA GLY A 109 7.85 -0.85 -2.75
C GLY A 109 7.80 -0.20 -1.37
N TYR A 110 8.02 1.10 -1.22
CA TYR A 110 7.75 1.79 0.04
C TYR A 110 6.26 1.67 0.41
N TYR A 111 5.91 0.88 1.41
CA TYR A 111 4.51 0.70 1.78
C TYR A 111 4.34 0.19 3.20
N PHE A 112 3.12 0.33 3.73
CA PHE A 112 2.70 -0.16 5.05
C PHE A 112 3.28 -1.54 5.40
N GLY A 113 3.07 -2.52 4.53
CA GLY A 113 3.62 -3.85 4.75
C GLY A 113 3.37 -4.82 3.62
N LYS A 114 4.04 -5.96 3.69
CA LYS A 114 3.71 -7.13 2.86
C LYS A 114 2.72 -8.00 3.63
N TYR A 115 1.73 -8.50 2.90
CA TYR A 115 0.76 -9.47 3.42
C TYR A 115 1.20 -10.91 3.17
N PHE A 116 1.11 -11.72 4.22
CA PHE A 116 1.26 -13.17 4.15
C PHE A 116 0.05 -13.88 4.73
N GLU A 117 -0.49 -14.83 3.95
CA GLU A 117 -1.52 -15.76 4.39
C GLU A 117 -0.83 -17.02 4.91
N MET A 118 -1.15 -17.41 6.14
CA MET A 118 -0.57 -18.58 6.79
C MET A 118 -1.41 -19.81 6.48
N GLN A 119 -0.81 -20.83 5.88
CA GLN A 119 -1.49 -22.11 5.66
C GLN A 119 -1.46 -23.00 6.91
N SER A 120 -2.29 -24.05 6.92
CA SER A 120 -2.61 -24.94 8.06
C SER A 120 -1.45 -25.73 8.69
N CYS A 121 -0.19 -25.43 8.33
CA CYS A 121 1.03 -26.08 8.84
C CYS A 121 2.09 -25.07 9.31
N VAL A 122 1.70 -23.82 9.61
CA VAL A 122 2.62 -22.70 9.84
C VAL A 122 2.40 -22.10 11.23
N PRO A 123 3.44 -21.55 11.90
CA PRO A 123 3.34 -20.82 13.17
C PRO A 123 2.05 -20.05 13.41
N THR A 124 1.22 -20.49 14.35
CA THR A 124 -0.04 -19.77 14.64
C THR A 124 0.07 -18.94 15.92
N THR A 125 1.07 -19.21 16.77
CA THR A 125 1.25 -18.49 18.03
C THR A 125 2.15 -17.26 17.87
N LEU A 126 1.97 -16.24 18.71
CA LEU A 126 2.80 -15.03 18.68
C LEU A 126 4.30 -15.31 18.87
N PRO A 127 4.75 -16.17 19.80
CA PRO A 127 6.17 -16.52 19.91
C PRO A 127 6.75 -17.10 18.61
N GLU A 128 6.05 -18.07 18.01
CA GLU A 128 6.52 -18.72 16.77
C GLU A 128 6.52 -17.73 15.60
N LEU A 129 5.50 -16.85 15.52
CA LEU A 129 5.45 -15.77 14.53
C LEU A 129 6.61 -14.79 14.69
N MET A 130 6.96 -14.41 15.93
CA MET A 130 8.09 -13.54 16.23
C MET A 130 9.42 -14.17 15.81
N ASP A 131 9.60 -15.46 16.07
CA ASP A 131 10.82 -16.19 15.68
C ASP A 131 10.92 -16.33 14.15
N MET A 132 9.83 -16.70 13.50
CA MET A 132 9.76 -16.74 12.03
C MET A 132 10.05 -15.38 11.41
N HIS A 133 9.42 -14.33 11.92
CA HIS A 133 9.61 -12.95 11.48
C HIS A 133 11.07 -12.50 11.63
N ARG A 134 11.69 -12.77 12.78
CA ARG A 134 13.12 -12.51 13.03
C ARG A 134 14.01 -13.22 12.00
N ASN A 135 13.74 -14.49 11.73
CA ASN A 135 14.52 -15.27 10.76
C ASN A 135 14.37 -14.70 9.35
N LEU A 136 13.15 -14.37 8.92
CA LEU A 136 12.88 -13.72 7.63
C LEU A 136 13.65 -12.40 7.50
N CYS A 137 13.58 -11.54 8.51
CA CYS A 137 14.30 -10.27 8.53
C CYS A 137 15.82 -10.45 8.48
N ASN A 138 16.38 -11.42 9.22
CA ASN A 138 17.81 -11.70 9.21
C ASN A 138 18.28 -12.18 7.82
N ALA A 139 17.59 -13.15 7.23
CA ALA A 139 17.94 -13.64 5.90
C ALA A 139 17.80 -12.55 4.83
N THR A 140 16.76 -11.70 4.91
CA THR A 140 16.63 -10.56 4.01
C THR A 140 17.81 -9.59 4.15
N ALA A 141 18.21 -9.26 5.38
CA ALA A 141 19.35 -8.37 5.61
C ALA A 141 20.64 -8.96 5.00
N GLU A 142 20.93 -10.23 5.27
CA GLU A 142 22.09 -10.93 4.71
C GLU A 142 22.08 -10.94 3.17
N ILE A 143 20.91 -11.18 2.55
CA ILE A 143 20.76 -11.15 1.09
C ILE A 143 21.05 -9.76 0.52
N ILE A 144 20.53 -8.70 1.15
CA ILE A 144 20.75 -7.33 0.70
C ILE A 144 22.24 -7.00 0.79
N ASP A 145 22.88 -7.30 1.91
CA ASP A 145 24.30 -7.02 2.13
C ASP A 145 25.16 -7.76 1.10
N GLN A 146 24.89 -9.05 0.87
CA GLN A 146 25.57 -9.84 -0.16
C GLN A 146 25.33 -9.28 -1.58
N ALA A 147 24.12 -8.87 -1.91
CA ALA A 147 23.79 -8.33 -3.23
C ALA A 147 24.43 -6.95 -3.49
N VAL A 148 24.68 -6.16 -2.44
CA VAL A 148 25.42 -4.89 -2.57
C VAL A 148 26.89 -5.14 -2.90
N GLU A 149 27.45 -6.27 -2.48
CA GLU A 149 28.85 -6.65 -2.68
C GLU A 149 29.08 -7.53 -3.93
N ASP A 150 28.09 -8.35 -4.33
CA ASP A 150 28.18 -9.30 -5.45
C ASP A 150 27.09 -9.06 -6.51
N GLU A 151 27.50 -8.55 -7.68
CA GLU A 151 26.63 -8.28 -8.83
C GLU A 151 25.89 -9.54 -9.34
N ARG A 152 26.43 -10.75 -9.13
CA ARG A 152 25.75 -11.99 -9.53
C ARG A 152 24.55 -12.27 -8.64
N ILE A 153 24.70 -12.01 -7.34
CA ILE A 153 23.61 -12.11 -6.37
C ILE A 153 22.61 -10.97 -6.64
N GLU A 154 23.10 -9.76 -6.93
CA GLU A 154 22.24 -8.63 -7.33
C GLU A 154 21.34 -8.99 -8.51
N LYS A 155 21.91 -9.48 -9.63
CA LYS A 155 21.14 -9.86 -10.83
C LYS A 155 20.19 -11.04 -10.63
N ARG A 156 20.47 -11.93 -9.68
CA ARG A 156 19.63 -13.08 -9.38
C ARG A 156 18.46 -12.70 -8.49
N THR A 157 18.70 -11.85 -7.51
CA THR A 157 17.71 -11.46 -6.49
C THR A 157 16.89 -10.25 -6.93
N PHE A 158 17.53 -9.32 -7.63
CA PHE A 158 16.94 -8.08 -8.13
C PHE A 158 16.89 -8.12 -9.67
N SER A 159 15.87 -7.50 -10.25
CA SER A 159 15.78 -7.39 -11.71
C SER A 159 16.94 -6.56 -12.26
N GLU A 160 17.36 -6.81 -13.51
CA GLU A 160 18.49 -6.11 -14.15
C GLU A 160 18.40 -4.57 -14.10
N ASP A 161 17.18 -4.03 -14.02
CA ASP A 161 16.91 -2.59 -13.94
C ASP A 161 16.91 -2.02 -12.50
N CYS A 162 17.17 -2.85 -11.49
CA CYS A 162 17.01 -2.51 -10.08
C CYS A 162 18.30 -2.78 -9.29
N SER A 163 18.89 -1.75 -8.69
CA SER A 163 20.03 -1.96 -7.79
C SER A 163 19.58 -2.39 -6.39
N ALA A 164 20.31 -3.34 -5.79
CA ALA A 164 20.16 -3.77 -4.40
C ALA A 164 20.25 -2.58 -3.41
N ARG A 165 21.00 -1.53 -3.76
CA ARG A 165 21.13 -0.30 -2.94
C ARG A 165 19.82 0.48 -2.77
N ASN A 166 18.83 0.24 -3.64
CA ASN A 166 17.51 0.85 -3.55
C ASN A 166 16.56 0.09 -2.61
N TYR A 167 16.99 -1.07 -2.10
CA TYR A 167 16.20 -1.92 -1.23
C TYR A 167 16.82 -1.94 0.16
N LYS A 168 16.02 -1.56 1.16
CA LYS A 168 16.45 -1.51 2.54
C LYS A 168 15.48 -2.29 3.41
N LEU A 169 15.98 -3.15 4.28
CA LEU A 169 15.17 -3.67 5.37
C LEU A 169 15.04 -2.56 6.42
N LEU A 170 13.86 -1.94 6.50
CA LEU A 170 13.65 -0.83 7.41
C LEU A 170 13.72 -1.31 8.87
N PRO A 171 14.33 -0.55 9.80
CA PRO A 171 14.36 -0.90 11.22
C PRO A 171 12.97 -1.20 11.82
N LEU A 172 11.93 -0.45 11.41
CA LEU A 172 10.56 -0.71 11.83
C LEU A 172 10.07 -2.10 11.41
N CYS A 173 10.48 -2.59 10.24
CA CYS A 173 10.12 -3.91 9.75
C CYS A 173 10.66 -5.02 10.65
N ARG A 174 11.78 -4.79 11.34
CA ARG A 174 12.38 -5.74 12.29
C ARG A 174 11.75 -5.62 13.67
N ALA A 175 11.42 -4.39 14.09
CA ALA A 175 10.93 -4.05 15.41
C ALA A 175 9.47 -4.44 15.63
N LEU A 176 8.68 -4.48 14.56
CA LEU A 176 7.24 -4.67 14.60
C LEU A 176 6.78 -5.75 13.64
N LEU A 177 5.89 -6.59 14.14
CA LEU A 177 5.02 -7.42 13.29
C LEU A 177 3.56 -7.06 13.53
N VAL A 178 2.76 -7.26 12.50
CA VAL A 178 1.32 -7.00 12.51
C VAL A 178 0.60 -8.32 12.24
N VAL A 179 -0.39 -8.66 13.06
CA VAL A 179 -1.23 -9.84 12.87
C VAL A 179 -2.66 -9.41 12.63
N LEU A 180 -3.31 -9.97 11.61
CA LEU A 180 -4.74 -9.84 11.40
C LEU A 180 -5.46 -10.73 12.43
N ASP A 181 -6.14 -10.11 13.40
CA ASP A 181 -6.63 -10.80 14.60
C ASP A 181 -8.03 -11.39 14.45
N GLN A 182 -8.95 -10.63 13.85
CA GLN A 182 -10.34 -11.05 13.72
C GLN A 182 -10.87 -10.84 12.31
N HIS A 183 -11.50 -11.90 11.82
CA HIS A 183 -12.37 -11.86 10.66
C HIS A 183 -13.73 -11.30 11.03
N LEU A 184 -14.34 -10.58 10.09
CA LEU A 184 -15.73 -10.18 10.20
C LEU A 184 -16.58 -11.35 9.68
N PRO A 185 -17.41 -11.99 10.52
CA PRO A 185 -18.29 -13.06 10.04
C PRO A 185 -19.29 -12.51 9.02
N GLU A 186 -19.67 -13.32 8.03
CA GLU A 186 -20.58 -12.96 6.91
C GLU A 186 -21.84 -12.16 7.29
N PRO A 187 -22.56 -12.43 8.41
CA PRO A 187 -23.70 -11.59 8.79
C PRO A 187 -23.31 -10.14 9.15
N LEU A 188 -22.12 -9.90 9.72
CA LEU A 188 -21.60 -8.56 9.98
C LEU A 188 -21.02 -7.91 8.72
N ALA A 189 -20.46 -8.70 7.80
CA ALA A 189 -19.97 -8.20 6.52
C ALA A 189 -21.06 -7.46 5.73
N ALA A 190 -22.29 -7.97 5.76
CA ALA A 190 -23.42 -7.36 5.07
C ALA A 190 -23.70 -5.91 5.50
N ASP A 191 -23.52 -5.57 6.79
CA ASP A 191 -23.74 -4.21 7.34
C ASP A 191 -22.71 -3.19 6.85
N PHE A 192 -21.58 -3.68 6.34
CA PHE A 192 -20.55 -2.83 5.74
C PHE A 192 -20.82 -2.57 4.26
N ARG A 193 -21.80 -3.21 3.64
CA ARG A 193 -22.16 -2.93 2.26
C ARG A 193 -22.71 -1.51 2.14
N THR A 194 -22.46 -0.87 1.00
CA THR A 194 -22.99 0.48 0.73
C THR A 194 -24.49 0.39 0.47
N ALA A 195 -25.24 1.44 0.85
CA ALA A 195 -26.68 1.49 0.61
C ALA A 195 -27.02 1.58 -0.89
N GLU A 196 -26.10 2.18 -1.66
CA GLU A 196 -26.23 2.40 -3.11
C GLU A 196 -25.94 1.12 -3.92
N ASP A 197 -25.01 0.30 -3.45
CA ASP A 197 -24.66 -0.96 -4.09
C ASP A 197 -24.25 -2.02 -3.04
N PRO A 198 -25.07 -3.07 -2.87
CA PRO A 198 -24.82 -4.11 -1.89
C PRO A 198 -23.68 -5.07 -2.29
N THR A 199 -23.09 -4.91 -3.48
CA THR A 199 -21.88 -5.64 -3.88
C THR A 199 -20.60 -4.95 -3.43
N ILE A 200 -20.71 -3.73 -2.89
CA ILE A 200 -19.58 -2.89 -2.53
C ILE A 200 -19.50 -2.74 -1.00
N TYR A 201 -18.32 -2.97 -0.42
CA TYR A 201 -18.07 -2.72 1.00
C TYR A 201 -17.52 -1.31 1.27
N SER A 202 -18.02 -0.66 2.31
CA SER A 202 -17.46 0.57 2.88
C SER A 202 -16.16 0.27 3.61
N LEU A 203 -15.04 0.65 2.98
CA LEU A 203 -13.71 0.48 3.57
C LEU A 203 -13.54 1.24 4.88
N ASP A 204 -14.23 2.35 5.08
CA ASP A 204 -14.17 3.11 6.33
C ASP A 204 -14.85 2.34 7.46
N LYS A 205 -16.06 1.82 7.24
CA LYS A 205 -16.70 0.96 8.23
C LYS A 205 -15.84 -0.27 8.51
N LEU A 206 -15.33 -0.94 7.47
CA LEU A 206 -14.43 -2.09 7.62
C LEU A 206 -13.20 -1.76 8.46
N SER A 207 -12.56 -0.61 8.22
CA SER A 207 -11.36 -0.19 8.95
C SER A 207 -11.59 0.02 10.45
N HIS A 208 -12.81 0.38 10.86
CA HIS A 208 -13.16 0.54 12.26
C HIS A 208 -13.47 -0.79 12.97
N HIS A 209 -13.90 -1.81 12.22
CA HIS A 209 -14.34 -3.09 12.78
C HIS A 209 -13.30 -4.21 12.67
N GLN A 210 -12.50 -4.24 11.59
CA GLN A 210 -11.38 -5.16 11.49
C GLN A 210 -10.26 -4.73 12.42
N THR A 211 -9.68 -5.71 13.13
CA THR A 211 -8.67 -5.46 14.15
C THR A 211 -7.33 -6.11 13.81
N LEU A 212 -6.27 -5.41 14.16
CA LEU A 212 -4.89 -5.85 14.06
C LEU A 212 -4.31 -6.02 15.47
N VAL A 213 -3.44 -7.01 15.64
CA VAL A 213 -2.50 -7.06 16.77
C VAL A 213 -1.17 -6.48 16.31
N LEU A 214 -0.72 -5.44 17.00
CA LEU A 214 0.62 -4.90 16.85
C LEU A 214 1.50 -5.54 17.91
N VAL A 215 2.63 -6.12 17.51
CA VAL A 215 3.52 -6.86 18.41
C VAL A 215 4.94 -6.32 18.29
N ARG A 216 5.55 -5.96 19.42
CA ARG A 216 6.97 -5.61 19.48
C ARG A 216 7.79 -6.88 19.48
N THR A 217 8.75 -6.97 18.57
CA THR A 217 9.62 -8.15 18.42
C THR A 217 10.77 -8.16 19.43
N GLY A 218 11.07 -6.98 19.99
CA GLY A 218 12.24 -6.73 20.84
C GLY A 218 13.48 -6.27 20.07
N ASP A 219 13.47 -6.30 18.73
CA ASP A 219 14.57 -5.82 17.89
C ASP A 219 14.39 -4.32 17.54
N GLU A 220 14.70 -3.45 18.51
CA GLU A 220 14.47 -2.00 18.40
C GLU A 220 15.76 -1.17 18.41
N HIS A 221 16.92 -1.81 18.36
CA HIS A 221 18.22 -1.16 18.56
C HIS A 221 18.60 -0.16 17.45
N LEU A 222 18.00 -0.27 16.27
CA LEU A 222 18.20 0.64 15.12
C LEU A 222 17.10 1.70 14.98
N LEU A 223 16.13 1.74 15.90
CA LEU A 223 15.11 2.79 15.91
C LEU A 223 15.62 4.06 16.59
N SER A 224 15.09 5.20 16.17
CA SER A 224 15.37 6.50 16.80
C SER A 224 14.92 6.55 18.26
N ALA A 225 13.88 5.78 18.60
CA ALA A 225 13.41 5.52 19.94
C ALA A 225 12.62 4.19 19.97
N PRO A 226 12.54 3.50 21.13
CA PRO A 226 11.69 2.33 21.30
C PRO A 226 10.25 2.56 20.83
N VAL A 227 9.57 1.49 20.40
CA VAL A 227 8.14 1.60 20.08
C VAL A 227 7.34 1.74 21.37
N ASP A 228 6.56 2.81 21.46
CA ASP A 228 5.71 3.08 22.61
C ASP A 228 4.23 2.89 22.24
N PHE A 229 3.55 1.94 22.90
CA PHE A 229 2.12 1.71 22.75
C PHE A 229 1.27 2.52 23.73
N SER A 230 1.85 3.30 24.64
CA SER A 230 1.11 4.15 25.60
C SER A 230 0.08 5.07 24.93
N PRO A 231 0.34 5.69 23.76
CA PRO A 231 -0.66 6.50 23.05
C PRO A 231 -1.90 5.71 22.62
N LEU A 232 -1.81 4.38 22.52
CA LEU A 232 -2.91 3.50 22.13
C LEU A 232 -3.71 2.98 23.32
N ALA A 233 -3.28 3.18 24.57
CA ALA A 233 -3.83 2.51 25.75
C ALA A 233 -5.35 2.69 25.94
N HIS A 234 -5.91 3.83 25.51
CA HIS A 234 -7.35 4.11 25.59
C HIS A 234 -8.15 3.62 24.38
N LEU A 235 -7.46 3.13 23.34
CA LEU A 235 -8.02 2.62 22.09
C LEU A 235 -7.81 1.11 21.95
N THR A 236 -7.08 0.49 22.89
CA THR A 236 -6.81 -0.95 22.86
C THR A 236 -8.08 -1.74 23.15
N LEU A 237 -8.30 -2.77 22.35
CA LEU A 237 -9.34 -3.76 22.51
C LEU A 237 -8.80 -4.95 23.32
N PRO A 238 -9.67 -5.76 23.95
CA PRO A 238 -9.26 -6.99 24.62
C PRO A 238 -8.49 -7.90 23.66
N LEU A 239 -7.26 -8.24 24.05
CA LEU A 239 -6.40 -9.13 23.30
C LEU A 239 -6.96 -10.56 23.39
N SER A 240 -7.54 -11.07 22.30
CA SER A 240 -8.20 -12.37 22.26
C SER A 240 -7.19 -13.51 22.01
N ARG A 241 -6.00 -13.42 22.62
CA ARG A 241 -4.83 -14.27 22.33
C ARG A 241 -4.13 -14.71 23.63
N PRO A 242 -4.38 -15.93 24.13
CA PRO A 242 -3.78 -16.41 25.38
C PRO A 242 -2.26 -16.62 25.26
N ASP A 243 -1.77 -16.84 24.05
CA ASP A 243 -0.36 -16.96 23.68
C ASP A 243 0.41 -15.63 23.71
N ALA A 244 -0.25 -14.50 23.99
CA ALA A 244 0.38 -13.20 24.14
C ALA A 244 0.93 -12.92 25.55
N SER A 245 0.84 -13.87 26.47
CA SER A 245 1.34 -13.69 27.84
C SER A 245 2.84 -13.36 27.86
N GLY A 246 3.20 -12.24 28.51
CA GLY A 246 4.57 -11.75 28.56
C GLY A 246 5.09 -11.08 27.29
N ILE A 247 4.25 -10.97 26.24
CA ILE A 247 4.59 -10.31 24.98
C ILE A 247 4.03 -8.89 25.00
N SER A 248 4.83 -7.92 24.56
CA SER A 248 4.35 -6.55 24.37
C SER A 248 3.54 -6.46 23.08
N ALA A 249 2.22 -6.68 23.21
CA ALA A 249 1.27 -6.67 22.11
C ALA A 249 0.03 -5.83 22.46
N VAL A 250 -0.52 -5.14 21.47
CA VAL A 250 -1.78 -4.41 21.59
C VAL A 250 -2.70 -4.72 20.43
N ARG A 251 -3.98 -4.90 20.73
CA ARG A 251 -5.02 -5.08 19.71
C ARG A 251 -5.77 -3.79 19.49
N VAL A 252 -5.91 -3.36 18.24
CA VAL A 252 -6.59 -2.11 17.85
C VAL A 252 -7.29 -2.27 16.50
N SER A 253 -8.18 -1.36 16.13
CA SER A 253 -8.77 -1.33 14.77
C SER A 253 -7.74 -0.92 13.71
N ILE A 254 -7.98 -1.27 12.44
CA ILE A 254 -7.17 -0.79 11.29
C ILE A 254 -7.12 0.76 11.28
N ALA A 255 -8.27 1.40 11.52
CA ALA A 255 -8.41 2.86 11.60
C ALA A 255 -7.49 3.50 12.66
N THR A 256 -7.08 2.73 13.68
CA THR A 256 -6.17 3.17 14.74
C THR A 256 -4.72 2.77 14.46
N ALA A 257 -4.49 1.51 14.07
CA ALA A 257 -3.16 0.96 13.81
C ALA A 257 -2.44 1.69 12.67
N VAL A 258 -3.14 1.94 11.57
CA VAL A 258 -2.52 2.49 10.35
C VAL A 258 -1.97 3.91 10.61
N PRO A 259 -2.74 4.86 11.17
CA PRO A 259 -2.18 6.16 11.55
C PRO A 259 -1.06 6.09 12.59
N PHE A 260 -1.10 5.12 13.51
CA PHE A 260 -0.02 4.93 14.48
C PHE A 260 1.29 4.52 13.79
N LEU A 261 1.25 3.51 12.92
CA LEU A 261 2.41 3.04 12.17
C LEU A 261 2.96 4.12 11.22
N ALA A 262 2.08 4.91 10.61
CA ALA A 262 2.49 6.04 9.76
C ALA A 262 3.20 7.15 10.56
N ARG A 263 2.76 7.43 11.80
CA ARG A 263 3.50 8.34 12.71
C ARG A 263 4.88 7.79 13.08
N LEU A 264 4.99 6.48 13.33
CA LEU A 264 6.29 5.85 13.57
C LEU A 264 7.20 5.98 12.35
N GLN A 265 6.70 5.75 11.14
CA GLN A 265 7.47 5.96 9.92
C GLN A 265 7.99 7.40 9.84
N ARG A 266 7.11 8.41 9.99
CA ARG A 266 7.53 9.83 9.91
C ARG A 266 8.61 10.17 10.92
N ARG A 267 8.52 9.61 12.13
CA ARG A 267 9.55 9.76 13.17
C ARG A 267 10.89 9.21 12.69
N GLU A 268 10.92 7.98 12.16
CA GLU A 268 12.14 7.36 11.65
C GLU A 268 12.67 8.05 10.40
N GLU A 269 11.80 8.53 9.51
CA GLU A 269 12.18 9.33 8.33
C GLU A 269 12.86 10.63 8.72
N ALA A 270 12.33 11.32 9.74
CA ALA A 270 12.92 12.54 10.27
C ALA A 270 14.26 12.29 10.98
N ALA A 271 14.39 11.17 11.70
CA ALA A 271 15.61 10.81 12.42
C ALA A 271 16.72 10.29 11.50
N PHE A 272 16.37 9.54 10.46
CA PHE A 272 17.31 8.91 9.53
C PHE A 272 17.03 9.26 8.06
N PRO A 273 17.12 10.54 7.65
CA PRO A 273 16.76 10.94 6.30
C PRO A 273 17.51 10.19 5.19
N HIS A 274 18.73 9.71 5.44
CA HIS A 274 19.53 8.95 4.46
C HIS A 274 19.05 7.49 4.26
N LEU A 275 18.44 6.87 5.27
CA LEU A 275 17.80 5.56 5.11
C LEU A 275 16.57 5.68 4.23
N TYR A 276 15.86 6.80 4.36
CA TYR A 276 14.64 7.04 3.61
C TYR A 276 14.87 7.92 2.37
N ALA A 277 16.03 8.53 2.15
CA ALA A 277 16.35 9.20 0.91
C ALA A 277 16.59 8.13 -0.16
N ASN A 278 15.81 8.16 -1.24
CA ASN A 278 16.17 7.38 -2.42
C ASN A 278 17.49 7.93 -2.95
N ALA A 279 18.31 7.07 -3.55
CA ALA A 279 19.17 7.48 -4.65
C ALA A 279 18.23 7.89 -5.81
N VAL A 280 17.58 9.04 -5.68
CA VAL A 280 16.86 9.68 -6.77
C VAL A 280 17.93 10.07 -7.77
N SER A 281 18.12 9.30 -8.83
CA SER A 281 18.87 9.82 -9.97
C SER A 281 18.41 9.28 -11.31
N ASP A 282 18.46 7.96 -11.60
CA ASP A 282 18.53 7.60 -13.03
C ASP A 282 17.46 6.64 -13.58
N VAL A 283 16.76 5.84 -12.76
CA VAL A 283 15.82 4.85 -13.32
C VAL A 283 14.44 5.47 -13.65
N PHE A 284 13.98 6.42 -12.83
CA PHE A 284 12.67 7.08 -13.04
C PHE A 284 12.72 8.35 -13.91
N ARG A 285 13.91 8.74 -14.40
CA ARG A 285 14.00 9.76 -15.47
C ARG A 285 13.61 9.24 -16.85
N LYS A 286 13.20 7.97 -16.98
CA LYS A 286 12.40 7.51 -18.12
C LYS A 286 10.91 7.62 -17.75
N PRO A 287 10.19 8.62 -18.28
CA PRO A 287 8.73 8.60 -18.22
C PRO A 287 8.27 7.34 -18.96
N GLY A 288 7.51 6.47 -18.30
CA GLY A 288 6.80 5.38 -18.98
C GLY A 288 7.46 4.02 -19.01
N LEU A 289 8.01 3.52 -17.89
CA LEU A 289 7.97 2.08 -17.69
C LEU A 289 6.72 1.74 -16.86
N PRO A 290 5.58 1.39 -17.50
CA PRO A 290 4.52 0.72 -16.79
C PRO A 290 5.14 -0.53 -16.15
N TRP A 291 4.91 -0.72 -14.86
CA TRP A 291 5.17 -2.01 -14.23
C TRP A 291 4.55 -3.07 -15.16
N ARG A 292 5.34 -4.04 -15.66
CA ARG A 292 4.94 -4.97 -16.74
C ARG A 292 3.78 -5.89 -16.32
N GLY A 293 2.58 -5.34 -16.23
CA GLY A 293 1.33 -6.03 -16.47
C GLY A 293 1.09 -6.00 -17.98
N ASP A 294 1.16 -7.17 -18.59
CA ASP A 294 0.62 -7.55 -19.91
C ASP A 294 0.66 -6.59 -21.13
N GLY A 295 1.45 -5.52 -21.17
CA GLY A 295 1.75 -4.77 -22.40
C GLY A 295 0.54 -4.20 -23.17
N ARG A 296 -0.66 -4.18 -22.59
CA ARG A 296 -1.90 -3.74 -23.27
C ARG A 296 -2.44 -2.40 -22.82
N LEU A 297 -1.82 -1.76 -21.83
CA LEU A 297 -2.26 -0.47 -21.29
C LEU A 297 -1.17 0.60 -21.52
N THR A 298 -1.01 1.05 -22.77
CA THR A 298 -0.25 2.27 -23.09
C THR A 298 -1.14 3.48 -22.84
N HIS A 299 -1.43 3.77 -21.58
CA HIS A 299 -2.15 4.99 -21.21
C HIS A 299 -1.14 6.12 -21.01
N TRP A 300 -1.46 7.31 -21.55
CA TRP A 300 -0.69 8.50 -21.26
C TRP A 300 -0.83 8.85 -19.77
N HIS A 301 0.31 9.00 -19.10
CA HIS A 301 0.43 9.34 -17.69
C HIS A 301 1.24 10.63 -17.57
N PRO A 302 0.61 11.77 -17.25
CA PRO A 302 1.31 13.04 -17.15
C PRO A 302 2.27 12.99 -15.96
N ALA A 303 3.51 13.40 -16.16
CA ALA A 303 4.55 13.40 -15.13
C ALA A 303 4.35 14.49 -14.07
N SER A 304 3.46 15.46 -14.31
CA SER A 304 3.12 16.51 -13.36
C SER A 304 1.71 17.07 -13.56
N GLU A 305 1.21 17.78 -12.54
CA GLU A 305 -0.02 18.57 -12.63
C GLU A 305 0.04 19.59 -13.77
N ASP A 306 1.18 20.25 -13.95
CA ASP A 306 1.34 21.28 -14.99
C ASP A 306 1.36 20.69 -16.40
N GLU A 307 1.94 19.50 -16.58
CA GLU A 307 1.86 18.76 -17.85
C GLU A 307 0.41 18.34 -18.15
N PHE A 308 -0.31 17.83 -17.15
CA PHE A 308 -1.73 17.49 -17.31
C PHE A 308 -2.57 18.70 -17.69
N LEU A 309 -2.38 19.82 -16.98
CA LEU A 309 -3.07 21.07 -17.25
C LEU A 309 -2.76 21.59 -18.66
N GLN A 310 -1.49 21.52 -19.08
CA GLN A 310 -1.10 21.92 -20.44
C GLN A 310 -1.79 21.06 -21.50
N GLU A 311 -1.90 19.76 -21.32
CA GLU A 311 -2.61 18.90 -22.28
C GLU A 311 -4.12 19.12 -22.27
N VAL A 312 -4.74 19.36 -21.11
CA VAL A 312 -6.16 19.74 -21.03
C VAL A 312 -6.42 21.04 -21.81
N VAL A 313 -5.58 22.06 -21.62
CA VAL A 313 -5.67 23.35 -22.31
C VAL A 313 -5.38 23.22 -23.82
N LYS A 314 -4.48 22.32 -24.23
CA LYS A 314 -4.18 22.06 -25.65
C LYS A 314 -5.33 21.31 -26.33
N THR A 315 -5.95 20.34 -25.65
CA THR A 315 -6.97 19.45 -26.22
C THR A 315 -8.32 20.13 -26.45
N GLU A 316 -8.67 21.19 -25.73
CA GLU A 316 -9.85 22.01 -26.04
C GLU A 316 -9.82 22.66 -27.44
N LYS A 317 -8.65 22.74 -28.09
CA LYS A 317 -8.52 23.29 -29.45
C LYS A 317 -8.67 22.26 -30.57
N TYR A 318 -8.79 20.97 -30.26
CA TYR A 318 -8.94 19.92 -31.26
C TYR A 318 -10.28 19.20 -31.12
N ASP A 319 -11.02 19.18 -32.22
CA ASP A 319 -12.23 18.40 -32.42
C ASP A 319 -12.06 16.98 -31.86
N TRP A 320 -12.95 16.57 -30.94
CA TRP A 320 -12.80 15.39 -30.07
C TRP A 320 -13.03 14.06 -30.80
N GLY A 321 -12.34 13.85 -31.92
CA GLY A 321 -12.29 12.58 -32.64
C GLY A 321 -11.93 11.40 -31.73
N GLU A 322 -12.31 10.21 -32.17
CA GLU A 322 -12.32 8.92 -31.44
C GLU A 322 -10.93 8.35 -31.10
N GLY A 323 -10.02 9.17 -30.57
CA GLY A 323 -8.74 8.73 -30.02
C GLY A 323 -8.88 8.30 -28.55
N TRP A 324 -8.53 7.05 -28.25
CA TRP A 324 -8.49 6.48 -26.89
C TRP A 324 -7.46 7.17 -25.98
N GLU A 325 -6.50 7.89 -26.56
CA GLU A 325 -5.39 8.56 -25.86
C GLU A 325 -5.87 9.68 -24.92
N ASN A 326 -7.05 10.26 -25.17
CA ASN A 326 -7.61 11.37 -24.38
C ASN A 326 -8.79 10.96 -23.48
N PHE A 327 -9.05 9.67 -23.28
CA PHE A 327 -10.20 9.20 -22.49
C PHE A 327 -10.21 9.77 -21.06
N TRP A 328 -9.05 9.85 -20.42
CA TRP A 328 -8.92 10.35 -19.05
C TRP A 328 -9.13 11.86 -18.95
N VAL A 329 -8.47 12.63 -19.81
CA VAL A 329 -8.63 14.09 -19.93
C VAL A 329 -10.10 14.45 -20.19
N ARG A 330 -10.74 13.72 -21.12
CA ARG A 330 -12.16 13.91 -21.46
C ARG A 330 -13.09 13.63 -20.28
N ASN A 331 -12.84 12.54 -19.53
CA ASN A 331 -13.66 12.22 -18.36
C ASN A 331 -13.43 13.17 -17.18
N ALA A 332 -12.19 13.63 -16.98
CA ALA A 332 -11.87 14.66 -16.01
C ALA A 332 -12.61 15.96 -16.34
N MET A 333 -12.54 16.45 -17.58
CA MET A 333 -13.25 17.66 -18.01
C MET A 333 -14.77 17.53 -17.85
N ARG A 334 -15.36 16.39 -18.23
CA ARG A 334 -16.79 16.13 -17.97
C ARG A 334 -17.16 16.15 -16.49
N ARG A 335 -16.23 15.82 -15.57
CA ARG A 335 -16.46 15.89 -14.12
C ARG A 335 -16.30 17.33 -13.61
N VAL A 336 -15.30 18.06 -14.11
CA VAL A 336 -15.10 19.50 -13.84
C VAL A 336 -16.36 20.28 -14.26
N GLU A 337 -16.80 20.13 -15.51
CA GLU A 337 -18.00 20.78 -16.06
C GLU A 337 -19.25 20.47 -15.22
N ARG A 338 -19.42 19.20 -14.81
CA ARG A 338 -20.56 18.78 -13.99
C ARG A 338 -20.55 19.38 -12.59
N ARG A 339 -19.38 19.52 -11.95
CA ARG A 339 -19.27 20.17 -10.62
C ARG A 339 -19.47 21.68 -10.70
N MET A 340 -18.96 22.30 -11.77
CA MET A 340 -19.14 23.73 -12.01
C MET A 340 -20.61 24.09 -12.32
N ALA A 341 -21.43 23.13 -12.74
CA ALA A 341 -22.85 23.31 -13.02
C ALA A 341 -23.76 23.39 -11.77
N GLY A 342 -23.24 23.17 -10.56
CA GLY A 342 -23.96 23.43 -9.30
C GLY A 342 -23.82 22.36 -8.22
N PRO A 343 -24.34 22.61 -7.00
CA PRO A 343 -24.19 21.74 -5.85
C PRO A 343 -25.12 20.53 -5.98
N GLY A 344 -24.58 19.40 -6.41
CA GLY A 344 -25.12 18.10 -6.02
C GLY A 344 -24.18 17.44 -5.01
N ASP A 345 -24.72 16.61 -4.13
CA ASP A 345 -23.97 15.81 -3.15
C ASP A 345 -23.04 14.85 -3.90
N TRP A 346 -21.77 15.24 -4.11
CA TRP A 346 -20.82 14.46 -4.90
C TRP A 346 -19.41 14.39 -4.28
N ASP A 347 -19.28 14.65 -2.98
CA ASP A 347 -18.06 14.34 -2.22
C ASP A 347 -17.74 12.83 -2.19
N ASP A 348 -18.70 11.98 -2.61
CA ASP A 348 -18.60 10.52 -2.62
C ASP A 348 -17.84 9.90 -3.79
N LEU A 349 -17.44 10.65 -4.83
CA LEU A 349 -16.69 10.05 -5.97
C LEU A 349 -15.31 9.51 -5.55
N GLY A 350 -14.69 10.12 -4.53
CA GLY A 350 -13.50 9.58 -3.90
C GLY A 350 -13.80 8.22 -3.25
N GLU A 351 -14.86 8.15 -2.46
CA GLU A 351 -15.32 6.91 -1.82
C GLU A 351 -15.72 5.84 -2.83
N GLU A 352 -16.44 6.18 -3.89
CA GLU A 352 -16.92 5.25 -4.93
C GLU A 352 -15.75 4.60 -5.69
N LEU A 353 -14.65 5.35 -5.92
CA LEU A 353 -13.40 4.81 -6.48
C LEU A 353 -12.69 3.86 -5.51
N TRP A 354 -12.74 4.16 -4.20
CA TRP A 354 -12.19 3.31 -3.14
C TRP A 354 -13.00 2.03 -2.92
N THR A 355 -14.31 2.03 -3.10
CA THR A 355 -15.16 0.92 -2.67
C THR A 355 -15.52 -0.06 -3.80
N ARG A 356 -15.73 0.39 -5.05
CA ARG A 356 -16.18 -0.47 -6.17
C ARG A 356 -15.24 -1.60 -6.61
N ARG A 357 -13.96 -1.53 -6.25
CA ARG A 357 -12.91 -2.31 -6.94
C ARG A 357 -12.02 -3.15 -6.05
N TRP A 358 -12.21 -3.08 -4.74
CA TRP A 358 -11.53 -3.91 -3.74
C TRP A 358 -12.35 -5.13 -3.32
N VAL A 359 -13.58 -5.25 -3.83
CA VAL A 359 -14.47 -6.41 -3.65
C VAL A 359 -14.27 -7.41 -4.76
#